data_AF-A0A7U9NFA7-F1
#
_entry.id   AF-A0A7U9NFA7-F1
#
_cell.length_a   1.000
_cell.length_b   1.000
_cell.length_c   1.000
_cell.angle_alpha   90.00
_cell.angle_beta   90.00
_cell.angle_gamma   90.00
#
_symmetry.space_group_name_H-M   'P 1'
#
loop_
_entity.id
_entity.type
_entity.pdbx_description
1 polymer ?
#
loop_
_entity_poly.entity_id
_entity_poly.type
_entity_poly.pdbx_seq_one_letter_code
_entity_poly.pdbx_strand_id
1 'polypeptide(L)'
;MAQSKEVMERNIHAYDEDVKWQLAEPGALMSAKNYRDKKALPLVERLKEVVKNLTIKCVQLTEQSRKLTAKMDGQQKQISRLTDKVMEQNDTIDRLQEKASDLGRLERHLGREQVQSIVEQSKVLEQVEWSKKRPKRAFEMSR
;
A
#
# COMPACT_ATOMS: atom_id res chain seq x y z
N MET A 1 -4.75 -10.20 17.90
CA MET A 1 -3.53 -10.92 18.35
C MET A 1 -3.82 -11.88 19.51
N ALA A 2 -4.50 -11.47 20.58
CA ALA A 2 -4.81 -12.33 21.74
C ALA A 2 -5.58 -13.63 21.39
N GLN A 3 -6.63 -13.55 20.57
CA GLN A 3 -7.44 -14.74 20.19
C GLN A 3 -6.65 -15.81 19.42
N SER A 4 -5.69 -15.41 18.58
CA SER A 4 -4.86 -16.36 17.82
C SER A 4 -3.90 -17.13 18.73
N LYS A 5 -3.47 -16.51 19.84
CA LYS A 5 -2.58 -17.13 20.82
C LYS A 5 -3.34 -18.17 21.66
N GLU A 6 -4.51 -17.82 22.16
CA GLU A 6 -5.34 -18.76 22.93
C GLU A 6 -5.77 -19.99 22.11
N VAL A 7 -6.09 -19.81 20.83
CA VAL A 7 -6.42 -20.93 19.94
C VAL A 7 -5.21 -21.85 19.75
N MET A 8 -4.01 -21.28 19.61
CA MET A 8 -2.78 -22.06 19.51
C MET A 8 -2.53 -22.88 20.78
N GLU A 9 -2.63 -22.25 21.96
CA GLU A 9 -2.39 -22.91 23.25
C GLU A 9 -3.38 -24.05 23.49
N ARG A 10 -4.67 -23.85 23.20
CA ARG A 10 -5.68 -24.93 23.29
C ARG A 10 -5.36 -26.11 22.36
N ASN A 11 -4.86 -25.84 21.16
CA ASN A 11 -4.49 -26.89 20.22
C ASN A 11 -3.27 -27.69 20.71
N ILE A 12 -2.28 -27.03 21.33
CA ILE A 12 -1.10 -27.70 21.89
C ILE A 12 -1.52 -28.70 22.98
N HIS A 13 -2.33 -28.27 23.94
CA HIS A 13 -2.85 -29.17 24.98
C HIS A 13 -3.62 -30.36 24.39
N ALA A 14 -4.43 -30.11 23.35
CA ALA A 14 -5.15 -31.19 22.67
C ALA A 14 -4.21 -32.19 21.99
N TYR A 15 -3.06 -31.75 21.45
CA TYR A 15 -2.07 -32.65 20.85
C TYR A 15 -1.31 -33.47 21.91
N ASP A 16 -1.07 -32.91 23.09
CA ASP A 16 -0.31 -33.56 24.16
C ASP A 16 -1.16 -34.56 24.97
N GLU A 17 -2.45 -34.29 25.15
CA GLU A 17 -3.30 -35.05 26.09
C GLU A 17 -4.25 -36.06 25.42
N ASP A 18 -4.68 -35.82 24.18
CA ASP A 18 -5.67 -36.68 23.51
C ASP A 18 -5.03 -37.97 22.97
N VAL A 19 -5.55 -39.12 23.41
CA VAL A 19 -5.09 -40.47 23.07
C VAL A 19 -5.02 -40.69 21.54
N LYS A 20 -5.86 -40.01 20.75
CA LYS A 20 -5.84 -40.13 19.28
C LYS A 20 -4.56 -39.59 18.63
N TRP A 21 -3.81 -38.73 19.33
CA TRP A 21 -2.53 -38.18 18.87
C TRP A 21 -1.32 -38.91 19.45
N GLN A 22 -1.54 -39.83 20.39
CA GLN A 22 -0.48 -40.60 21.01
C GLN A 22 -0.07 -41.81 20.16
N LEU A 23 1.20 -42.18 20.24
CA LEU A 23 1.70 -43.39 19.59
C LEU A 23 1.16 -44.62 20.30
N ALA A 24 0.49 -45.50 19.55
CA ALA A 24 -0.07 -46.74 20.10
C ALA A 24 1.02 -47.63 20.69
N GLU A 25 0.81 -48.12 21.91
CA GLU A 25 1.77 -48.98 22.59
C GLU A 25 1.96 -50.34 21.87
N PRO A 26 3.16 -50.94 21.96
CA PRO A 26 3.38 -52.29 21.42
C PRO A 26 2.54 -53.32 22.18
N GLY A 27 1.79 -54.16 21.46
CA GLY A 27 1.08 -55.29 22.07
C GLY A 27 2.06 -56.32 22.66
N ALA A 28 1.63 -57.05 23.69
CA ALA A 28 2.48 -57.94 24.50
C ALA A 28 3.29 -59.01 23.73
N LEU A 29 2.89 -59.35 22.49
CA LEU A 29 3.57 -60.33 21.64
C LEU A 29 4.31 -59.70 20.44
N MET A 30 4.34 -58.37 20.33
CA MET A 30 4.98 -57.68 19.21
C MET A 30 6.49 -57.54 19.46
N SER A 31 7.30 -58.08 18.54
CA SER A 31 8.76 -57.88 18.61
C SER A 31 9.13 -56.42 18.34
N ALA A 32 10.22 -55.95 18.96
CA ALA A 32 10.73 -54.59 18.74
C ALA A 32 10.98 -54.28 17.26
N LYS A 33 11.45 -55.27 16.47
CA LYS A 33 11.61 -55.14 15.02
C LYS A 33 10.27 -54.92 14.32
N ASN A 34 9.26 -55.73 14.63
CA ASN A 34 7.94 -55.60 14.02
C ASN A 34 7.25 -54.27 14.38
N TYR A 35 7.45 -53.77 15.60
CA TYR A 35 6.98 -52.45 16.01
C TYR A 35 7.69 -51.31 15.25
N ARG A 36 9.02 -51.38 15.16
CA ARG A 36 9.82 -50.41 14.40
C ARG A 36 9.33 -50.32 12.95
N ASP A 37 9.22 -51.46 12.28
CA ASP A 37 8.93 -51.52 10.85
C ASP A 37 7.47 -51.15 10.54
N LYS A 38 6.51 -51.55 11.40
CA LYS A 38 5.07 -51.33 11.12
C LYS A 38 4.46 -50.09 11.75
N LYS A 39 5.09 -49.49 12.78
CA LYS A 39 4.51 -48.36 13.53
C LYS A 39 5.43 -47.14 13.52
N ALA A 40 6.67 -47.29 14.00
CA ALA A 40 7.57 -46.14 14.16
C ALA A 40 8.05 -45.57 12.82
N LEU A 41 8.52 -46.42 11.89
CA LEU A 41 9.08 -45.97 10.62
C LEU A 41 8.03 -45.28 9.73
N PRO A 42 6.81 -45.81 9.54
CA PRO A 42 5.75 -45.11 8.81
C PRO A 42 5.34 -43.78 9.44
N LEU A 43 5.36 -43.67 10.78
CA LEU A 43 5.09 -42.41 11.47
C LEU A 43 6.17 -41.37 11.17
N VAL A 44 7.45 -41.78 11.24
CA VAL A 44 8.58 -40.90 10.91
C VAL A 44 8.53 -40.43 9.47
N GLU A 45 8.15 -41.29 8.53
CA GLU A 45 7.97 -40.90 7.12
C GLU A 45 6.84 -39.89 6.93
N ARG A 46 5.68 -40.12 7.54
CA ARG A 46 4.57 -39.15 7.52
C ARG A 46 4.96 -37.82 8.16
N LEU A 47 5.67 -37.85 9.28
CA LEU A 47 6.14 -36.65 9.96
C LEU A 47 7.12 -35.86 9.07
N LYS A 48 8.06 -36.54 8.41
CA LYS A 48 8.96 -35.91 7.44
C LYS A 48 8.20 -35.22 6.33
N GLU A 49 7.14 -35.83 5.80
CA GLU A 49 6.34 -35.23 4.74
C GLU A 49 5.54 -34.01 5.22
N VAL A 50 4.92 -34.10 6.41
CA VAL A 50 4.22 -32.96 7.03
C VAL A 50 5.19 -31.80 7.27
N VAL A 51 6.38 -32.06 7.83
CA VAL A 51 7.40 -31.02 8.08
C VAL A 51 7.86 -30.38 6.76
N LYS A 52 8.10 -31.17 5.70
CA LYS A 52 8.45 -30.64 4.37
C LYS A 52 7.37 -29.73 3.82
N ASN A 53 6.11 -30.17 3.85
CA ASN A 53 4.98 -29.40 3.34
C ASN A 53 4.74 -28.12 4.14
N LEU A 54 4.88 -28.18 5.47
CA LEU A 54 4.81 -27.00 6.33
C LEU A 54 5.94 -26.02 6.01
N THR A 55 7.17 -26.51 5.85
CA THR A 55 8.33 -25.66 5.52
C THR A 55 8.10 -24.92 4.19
N ILE A 56 7.62 -25.62 3.17
CA ILE A 56 7.28 -25.00 1.87
C ILE A 56 6.22 -23.92 2.05
N LYS A 57 5.14 -24.19 2.79
CA LYS A 57 4.08 -23.21 3.06
C LYS A 57 4.60 -22.00 3.83
N CYS A 58 5.47 -22.18 4.83
CA CYS A 58 6.06 -21.08 5.58
C CYS A 58 6.92 -20.16 4.69
N VAL A 59 7.71 -20.74 3.77
CA VAL A 59 8.49 -19.95 2.82
C VAL A 59 7.58 -19.18 1.86
N GLN A 60 6.52 -19.83 1.35
CA GLN A 60 5.53 -19.17 0.48
C GLN A 60 4.82 -18.01 1.18
N LEU A 61 4.38 -18.21 2.43
CA LEU A 61 3.75 -17.17 3.24
C LEU A 61 4.71 -16.02 3.53
N THR A 62 5.96 -16.31 3.84
CA THR A 62 7.00 -15.28 4.06
C THR A 62 7.20 -14.42 2.81
N GLU A 63 7.28 -15.03 1.62
CA GLU A 63 7.45 -14.26 0.37
C GLU A 63 6.18 -13.46 0.03
N GLN A 64 4.98 -14.00 0.29
CA GLN A 64 3.73 -13.24 0.13
C GLN A 64 3.67 -12.05 1.09
N SER A 65 4.05 -12.25 2.35
CA SER A 65 4.12 -11.18 3.35
C SER A 65 5.07 -10.08 2.89
N ARG A 66 6.27 -10.43 2.42
CA ARG A 66 7.24 -9.46 1.88
C ARG A 66 6.69 -8.66 0.71
N LYS A 67 5.99 -9.31 -0.23
CA LYS A 67 5.33 -8.64 -1.37
C LYS A 67 4.24 -7.68 -0.92
N LEU A 68 3.43 -8.06 0.07
CA LEU A 68 2.39 -7.19 0.62
C LEU A 68 2.98 -5.98 1.35
N THR A 69 4.04 -6.18 2.14
CA THR A 69 4.76 -5.07 2.80
C THR A 69 5.30 -4.07 1.78
N ALA A 70 5.96 -4.53 0.72
CA ALA A 70 6.48 -3.64 -0.32
C ALA A 70 5.37 -2.85 -1.04
N LYS A 71 4.20 -3.47 -1.28
CA LYS A 71 3.03 -2.77 -1.84
C LYS A 71 2.50 -1.71 -0.87
N MET A 72 2.40 -2.05 0.41
CA MET A 72 1.92 -1.15 1.46
C MET A 72 2.85 0.07 1.58
N ASP A 73 4.17 -0.12 1.55
CA ASP A 73 5.14 0.99 1.55
C ASP A 73 5.00 1.88 0.30
N GLY A 74 4.76 1.27 -0.86
CA GLY A 74 4.52 2.00 -2.11
C GLY A 74 3.25 2.84 -2.05
N GLN A 75 2.16 2.26 -1.54
CA GLN A 75 0.89 2.95 -1.34
C GLN A 75 1.01 4.08 -0.32
N GLN A 76 1.74 3.86 0.78
CA GLN A 76 1.98 4.89 1.80
C GLN A 76 2.68 6.12 1.20
N LYS A 77 3.70 5.92 0.36
CA LYS A 77 4.38 7.03 -0.35
C LYS A 77 3.45 7.75 -1.32
N GLN A 78 2.57 7.03 -2.00
CA GLN A 78 1.59 7.64 -2.92
C GLN A 78 0.57 8.47 -2.15
N ILE A 79 0.09 7.98 -1.00
CA ILE A 79 -0.81 8.72 -0.11
C ILE A 79 -0.14 10.02 0.34
N SER A 80 1.09 9.97 0.86
CA SER A 80 1.81 11.19 1.29
C SER A 80 1.91 12.22 0.16
N ARG A 81 2.30 11.80 -1.06
CA ARG A 81 2.38 12.72 -2.21
C ARG A 81 1.03 13.32 -2.60
N LEU A 82 -0.06 12.55 -2.48
CA LEU A 82 -1.40 13.07 -2.77
C LEU A 82 -1.86 14.02 -1.67
N THR A 83 -1.56 13.73 -0.41
CA THR A 83 -1.82 14.62 0.73
C THR A 83 -1.11 15.96 0.55
N ASP A 84 0.18 15.95 0.19
CA ASP A 84 0.95 17.18 -0.06
C ASP A 84 0.32 18.01 -1.19
N LYS A 85 -0.10 17.37 -2.29
CA LYS A 85 -0.77 18.04 -3.40
C LYS A 85 -2.12 18.63 -3.00
N VAL A 86 -2.90 17.94 -2.18
CA VAL A 86 -4.18 18.46 -1.68
C VAL A 86 -3.94 19.71 -0.81
N MET A 87 -2.89 19.71 0.00
CA MET A 87 -2.53 20.91 0.78
C MET A 87 -2.13 22.09 -0.12
N GLU A 88 -1.27 21.87 -1.12
CA GLU A 88 -0.87 22.92 -2.07
C GLU A 88 -2.07 23.46 -2.87
N GLN A 89 -3.00 22.58 -3.25
CA GLN A 89 -4.24 22.96 -3.90
C GLN A 89 -5.13 23.80 -2.97
N ASN A 90 -5.24 23.44 -1.69
CA ASN A 90 -5.99 24.24 -0.71
C ASN A 90 -5.37 25.63 -0.55
N ASP A 91 -4.04 25.74 -0.41
CA ASP A 91 -3.35 27.05 -0.34
C ASP A 91 -3.63 27.90 -1.60
N THR A 92 -3.72 27.26 -2.77
CA THR A 92 -4.07 27.93 -4.02
C THR A 92 -5.52 28.40 -4.02
N ILE A 93 -6.44 27.57 -3.51
CA ILE A 93 -7.86 27.92 -3.38
C ILE A 93 -8.02 29.11 -2.45
N ASP A 94 -7.35 29.13 -1.30
CA ASP A 94 -7.44 30.24 -0.33
C ASP A 94 -6.99 31.56 -0.97
N ARG A 95 -5.87 31.55 -1.70
CA ARG A 95 -5.37 32.72 -2.44
C ARG A 95 -6.34 33.17 -3.55
N LEU A 96 -7.00 32.23 -4.23
CA LEU A 96 -8.00 32.56 -5.25
C LEU A 96 -9.27 33.14 -4.62
N GLN A 97 -9.70 32.63 -3.48
CA GLN A 97 -10.84 33.17 -2.73
C GLN A 97 -10.58 34.58 -2.21
N GLU A 98 -9.36 34.86 -1.75
CA GLU A 98 -8.93 36.21 -1.37
C GLU A 98 -9.01 37.16 -2.57
N LYS A 99 -8.40 36.80 -3.71
CA LYS A 99 -8.46 37.60 -4.94
C LYS A 99 -9.90 37.82 -5.44
N ALA A 100 -10.75 36.80 -5.37
CA ALA A 100 -12.15 36.93 -5.74
C ALA A 100 -12.91 37.90 -4.80
N SER A 101 -12.60 37.85 -3.51
CA SER A 101 -13.16 38.78 -2.52
C SER A 101 -12.72 40.22 -2.78
N ASP A 102 -11.43 40.43 -3.10
CA ASP A 102 -10.89 41.74 -3.44
C ASP A 102 -11.49 42.29 -4.74
N LEU A 103 -11.66 41.45 -5.76
CA LEU A 103 -12.37 41.84 -6.99
C LEU A 103 -13.81 42.28 -6.68
N GLY A 104 -14.53 41.53 -5.84
CA GLY A 104 -15.87 41.91 -5.40
C GLY A 104 -15.90 43.23 -4.61
N ARG A 105 -14.83 43.58 -3.89
CA ARG A 105 -14.69 44.91 -3.26
C ARG A 105 -14.52 46.00 -4.32
N LEU A 106 -13.70 45.78 -5.33
CA LEU A 106 -13.50 46.72 -6.44
C LEU A 106 -14.80 46.95 -7.22
N GLU A 107 -15.53 45.88 -7.55
CA GLU A 107 -16.82 45.98 -8.26
C GLU A 107 -17.85 46.79 -7.48
N ARG A 108 -17.87 46.70 -6.14
CA ARG A 108 -18.74 47.53 -5.28
C ARG A 108 -18.38 49.00 -5.28
N HIS A 109 -17.10 49.35 -5.43
CA HIS A 109 -16.65 50.75 -5.40
C HIS A 109 -16.65 51.42 -6.78
N LEU A 110 -16.31 50.68 -7.83
CA LEU A 110 -16.11 51.21 -9.19
C LEU A 110 -17.26 50.85 -10.15
N GLY A 111 -18.12 49.91 -9.77
CA GLY A 111 -19.12 49.34 -10.66
C GLY A 111 -18.56 48.18 -11.50
N ARG A 112 -19.38 47.14 -11.68
CA ARG A 112 -18.99 45.90 -12.36
C ARG A 112 -18.51 46.11 -13.80
N GLU A 113 -19.19 46.96 -14.56
CA GLU A 113 -18.86 47.20 -15.98
C GLU A 113 -17.48 47.87 -16.14
N GLN A 114 -17.16 48.82 -15.27
CA GLN A 114 -15.89 49.52 -15.32
C GLN A 114 -14.72 48.60 -14.94
N VAL A 115 -14.89 47.78 -13.90
CA VAL A 115 -13.90 46.75 -13.52
C VAL A 115 -13.68 45.77 -14.67
N GLN A 116 -14.75 45.28 -15.30
CA GLN A 116 -14.65 44.34 -16.42
C GLN A 116 -13.92 44.97 -17.62
N SER A 117 -14.19 46.24 -17.94
CA SER A 117 -13.51 46.96 -19.01
C SER A 117 -11.99 47.07 -18.77
N ILE A 118 -11.59 47.41 -17.55
CA ILE A 118 -10.18 47.49 -17.14
C ILE A 118 -9.49 46.13 -17.27
N VAL A 119 -10.13 45.07 -16.78
CA VAL A 119 -9.59 43.70 -16.86
C VAL A 119 -9.39 43.27 -18.32
N GLU A 120 -10.36 43.55 -19.18
CA GLU A 120 -10.28 43.15 -20.59
C GLU A 120 -9.19 43.92 -21.35
N GLN A 121 -9.06 45.22 -21.10
CA GLN A 121 -7.94 46.01 -21.64
C GLN A 121 -6.59 45.47 -21.17
N SER A 122 -6.46 45.10 -19.89
CA SER A 122 -5.22 44.53 -19.34
C SER A 122 -4.86 43.19 -20.00
N LYS A 123 -5.83 42.29 -20.19
CA LYS A 123 -5.59 41.00 -20.87
C LYS A 123 -5.07 41.19 -22.29
N VAL A 124 -5.62 42.14 -23.04
CA VAL A 124 -5.16 42.44 -24.41
C VAL A 124 -3.72 42.93 -24.38
N LEU A 125 -3.36 43.82 -23.44
CA LEU A 125 -2.00 44.31 -23.29
C LEU A 125 -1.02 43.18 -22.92
N GLU A 126 -1.39 42.32 -21.98
CA GLU A 126 -0.60 41.14 -21.60
C GLU A 126 -0.36 40.22 -22.79
N GLN A 127 -1.41 39.91 -23.57
CA GLN A 127 -1.31 39.06 -24.76
C GLN A 127 -0.32 39.63 -25.79
N VAL A 128 -0.32 40.96 -25.98
CA VAL A 128 0.60 41.67 -26.87
C VAL A 128 2.03 41.60 -26.34
N GLU A 129 2.25 41.78 -25.05
CA GLU A 129 3.57 41.63 -24.44
C GLU A 129 4.12 40.21 -24.55
N TRP A 130 3.30 39.20 -24.25
CA TRP A 130 3.67 37.79 -24.37
C TRP A 130 4.05 37.41 -25.81
N SER A 131 3.34 37.97 -26.80
CA SER A 131 3.65 37.75 -28.21
C SER A 131 4.96 38.41 -28.65
N LYS A 132 5.30 39.57 -28.06
CA LYS A 132 6.59 40.25 -28.30
C LYS A 132 7.78 39.56 -27.61
N LYS A 133 7.54 38.91 -26.46
CA LYS A 133 8.56 38.20 -25.66
C LYS A 133 8.83 36.76 -26.13
N ARG A 134 8.02 36.19 -27.04
CA ARG A 134 8.31 34.88 -27.64
C ARG A 134 9.61 34.96 -28.46
N PRO A 135 10.66 34.18 -28.13
CA PRO A 135 11.87 34.15 -28.96
C PRO A 135 11.52 33.58 -30.33
N LYS A 136 11.87 34.30 -31.40
CA LYS A 136 11.85 33.75 -32.75
C LYS A 136 12.79 32.54 -32.74
N ARG A 137 12.26 31.32 -32.84
CA ARG A 137 13.09 30.13 -33.14
C ARG A 137 13.69 30.36 -34.52
N ALA A 138 14.87 30.95 -34.56
CA ALA A 138 15.73 30.85 -35.73
C ALA A 138 16.13 29.39 -35.83
N PHE A 139 15.46 28.65 -36.71
CA PHE A 139 16.02 27.42 -37.25
C PHE A 139 17.18 27.85 -38.17
N GLU A 140 18.33 28.16 -37.57
CA GLU A 140 19.60 28.11 -38.29
C GLU A 140 19.95 26.64 -38.47
N MET A 141 19.46 26.05 -39.56
CA MET A 141 20.01 24.80 -40.08
C MET A 141 21.36 25.13 -40.71
N SER A 142 22.42 25.03 -39.92
CA SER A 142 23.77 24.92 -40.48
C SER A 142 23.95 23.54 -41.11
N ARG A 143 24.46 23.57 -42.34
CA ARG A 143 24.72 22.47 -43.27
C ARG A 143 25.49 21.29 -42.69
#